data_AF-A0A6A6IMJ0-F1
#
_entry.id   AF-A0A6A6IMJ0-F1
#
_cell.length_a   1.000
_cell.length_b   1.000
_cell.length_c   1.000
_cell.angle_alpha   90.00
_cell.angle_beta   90.00
_cell.angle_gamma   90.00
#
_symmetry.space_group_name_H-M   'P 1'
#
loop_
_entity.id
_entity.type
_entity.pdbx_description
1 polymer ?
#
loop_
_entity_poly.entity_id
_entity_poly.type
_entity_poly.pdbx_seq_one_letter_code
_entity_poly.pdbx_strand_id
1 'polypeptide(L)'
;MQNVLASLFVLPALASGVLTNACLPRNPFSAPCFVVGNAPVPPSFRPTVDELSKTITCDSRRTIGNVPDVHTSGLSFSNIFFTFSPTTPLQFAIDSFTPPDTISLDTLGTWQQYLDLFTATEIGVRSEDGNLDTVMVVRLFLDIQVARIKRRLGHEGDPRKGRSIEELIGELADEVLRSTYVRDRRLLKEILLLDNL
;
A
#
# COMPACT_ATOMS: atom_id res chain seq x y z
N MET A 1 -12.53 -74.10 -48.68
CA MET A 1 -11.13 -73.64 -48.56
C MET A 1 -11.13 -72.12 -48.75
N GLN A 2 -10.58 -71.38 -47.78
CA GLN A 2 -10.37 -69.91 -47.73
C GLN A 2 -11.63 -69.00 -47.88
N ASN A 3 -11.84 -67.89 -47.16
CA ASN A 3 -11.02 -67.14 -46.20
C ASN A 3 -11.94 -66.25 -45.33
N VAL A 4 -11.51 -66.02 -44.10
CA VAL A 4 -12.12 -65.18 -43.05
C VAL A 4 -11.72 -63.72 -43.26
N LEU A 5 -12.66 -62.78 -43.18
CA LEU A 5 -12.40 -61.38 -42.87
C LEU A 5 -13.55 -60.81 -42.02
N ALA A 6 -13.33 -60.76 -40.69
CA ALA A 6 -14.16 -60.05 -39.73
C ALA A 6 -13.68 -58.59 -39.67
N SER A 7 -14.57 -57.64 -39.98
CA SER A 7 -14.32 -56.21 -39.82
C SER A 7 -15.04 -55.70 -38.57
N LEU A 8 -14.27 -55.34 -37.54
CA LEU A 8 -14.73 -54.58 -36.38
C LEU A 8 -14.96 -53.12 -36.77
N PHE A 9 -16.15 -52.59 -36.52
CA PHE A 9 -16.41 -51.15 -36.48
C PHE A 9 -16.41 -50.66 -35.03
N VAL A 10 -15.49 -49.73 -34.73
CA VAL A 10 -15.27 -49.09 -33.43
C VAL A 10 -16.16 -47.85 -33.31
N LEU A 11 -16.72 -47.63 -32.11
CA LEU A 11 -17.59 -46.52 -31.71
C LEU A 11 -16.92 -45.13 -31.83
N PRO A 12 -17.68 -44.05 -32.08
CA PRO A 12 -17.18 -42.68 -31.95
C PRO A 12 -17.18 -42.22 -30.48
N ALA A 13 -16.04 -41.68 -30.03
CA ALA A 13 -15.89 -41.05 -28.72
C ALA A 13 -16.46 -39.63 -28.72
N LEU A 14 -17.30 -39.33 -27.73
CA LEU A 14 -17.79 -37.98 -27.40
C LEU A 14 -16.64 -37.18 -26.77
N ALA A 15 -16.14 -36.17 -27.48
CA ALA A 15 -15.22 -35.18 -26.92
C ALA A 15 -16.01 -34.05 -26.24
N SER A 16 -16.10 -34.09 -24.92
CA SER A 16 -16.57 -32.96 -24.10
C SER A 16 -15.54 -31.82 -24.18
N GLY A 17 -15.89 -30.75 -24.88
CA GLY A 17 -15.14 -29.51 -24.89
C GLY A 17 -15.25 -28.82 -23.53
N VAL A 18 -14.26 -29.03 -22.66
CA VAL A 18 -14.06 -28.18 -21.48
C VAL A 18 -13.62 -26.82 -21.97
N LEU A 19 -14.44 -25.80 -21.72
CA LEU A 19 -14.03 -24.40 -21.84
C LEU A 19 -12.88 -24.17 -20.86
N THR A 20 -11.67 -24.18 -21.39
CA THR A 20 -10.50 -23.68 -20.68
C THR A 20 -10.74 -22.19 -20.46
N ASN A 21 -11.00 -21.77 -19.23
CA ASN A 21 -10.66 -20.43 -18.80
C ASN A 21 -9.12 -20.32 -18.88
N ALA A 22 -8.62 -20.05 -20.09
CA ALA A 22 -7.31 -19.49 -20.26
C ALA A 22 -7.38 -18.11 -19.58
N CYS A 23 -6.96 -18.07 -18.31
CA CYS A 23 -6.40 -16.86 -17.74
C CYS A 23 -5.21 -16.53 -18.62
N LEU A 24 -5.45 -15.73 -19.67
CA LEU A 24 -4.37 -15.19 -20.49
C LEU A 24 -3.43 -14.49 -19.51
N PRO A 25 -2.12 -14.78 -19.55
CA PRO A 25 -1.16 -13.96 -18.83
C PRO A 25 -1.38 -12.53 -19.36
N ARG A 26 -1.94 -11.67 -18.50
CA ARG A 26 -1.97 -10.24 -18.77
C ARG A 26 -0.52 -9.86 -18.93
N ASN A 27 -0.10 -9.61 -20.17
CA ASN A 27 1.20 -9.04 -20.46
C ASN A 27 1.26 -7.76 -19.62
N PRO A 28 2.15 -7.66 -18.62
CA PRO A 28 2.14 -6.52 -17.74
C PRO A 28 2.46 -5.32 -18.63
N PHE A 29 1.56 -4.35 -18.69
CA PHE A 29 2.05 -2.98 -18.61
C PHE A 29 3.12 -3.01 -17.52
N SER A 30 4.37 -2.69 -17.88
CA SER A 30 5.52 -2.76 -16.98
C SER A 30 5.07 -2.38 -15.58
N ALA A 31 5.21 -3.29 -14.61
CA ALA A 31 4.74 -3.05 -13.25
C ALA A 31 5.21 -1.65 -12.81
N PRO A 32 4.38 -0.88 -12.08
CA PRO A 32 4.76 0.46 -11.65
C PRO A 32 6.13 0.42 -10.99
N CYS A 33 6.93 1.47 -11.15
CA CYS A 33 8.36 1.42 -10.82
C CYS A 33 8.68 1.07 -9.36
N PHE A 34 7.71 1.26 -8.45
CA PHE A 34 7.81 0.91 -7.04
C PHE A 34 7.45 -0.55 -6.73
N VAL A 35 6.83 -1.29 -7.66
CA VAL A 35 6.54 -2.73 -7.52
C VAL A 35 7.75 -3.51 -8.04
N VAL A 36 8.56 -4.03 -7.12
CA VAL A 36 9.90 -4.55 -7.42
C VAL A 36 10.06 -6.06 -7.26
N GLY A 37 9.18 -6.71 -6.52
CA GLY A 37 9.18 -8.17 -6.35
C GLY A 37 7.99 -8.87 -6.98
N ASN A 38 7.83 -10.15 -6.66
CA ASN A 38 6.80 -11.04 -7.22
C ASN A 38 5.71 -11.43 -6.23
N ALA A 39 5.82 -10.99 -4.97
CA ALA A 39 4.82 -11.28 -3.96
C ALA A 39 3.50 -10.58 -4.32
N PRO A 40 2.35 -11.28 -4.15
CA PRO A 40 1.06 -10.73 -4.51
C PRO A 40 0.70 -9.56 -3.59
N VAL A 41 0.55 -8.36 -4.17
CA VAL A 41 -0.01 -7.20 -3.47
C VAL A 41 -1.50 -7.46 -3.20
N PRO A 42 -2.02 -7.22 -1.98
CA PRO A 42 -3.41 -7.49 -1.66
C PRO A 42 -4.38 -6.79 -2.63
N PRO A 43 -5.50 -7.43 -3.02
CA PRO A 43 -6.46 -6.83 -3.96
C PRO A 43 -6.96 -5.44 -3.56
N SER A 44 -7.02 -5.16 -2.26
CA SER A 44 -7.43 -3.86 -1.68
C SER A 44 -6.48 -2.71 -2.00
N PHE A 45 -5.26 -2.98 -2.48
CA PHE A 45 -4.31 -1.97 -2.95
C PHE A 45 -4.31 -1.80 -4.47
N ARG A 46 -4.95 -2.66 -5.25
CA ARG A 46 -4.92 -2.57 -6.73
C ARG A 46 -5.41 -1.21 -7.28
N PRO A 47 -6.54 -0.65 -6.81
CA PRO A 47 -6.96 0.68 -7.27
C PRO A 47 -5.93 1.75 -6.94
N THR A 48 -5.31 1.66 -5.76
CA THR A 48 -4.26 2.56 -5.31
C THR A 48 -2.98 2.42 -6.14
N VAL A 49 -2.60 1.20 -6.54
CA VAL A 49 -1.47 0.96 -7.45
C VAL A 49 -1.71 1.64 -8.79
N ASP A 50 -2.91 1.48 -9.35
CA ASP A 50 -3.28 2.08 -10.65
C ASP A 50 -3.29 3.62 -10.55
N GLU A 51 -3.74 4.19 -9.44
CA GLU A 51 -3.71 5.64 -9.19
C GLU A 51 -2.28 6.16 -9.05
N LEU A 52 -1.48 5.56 -8.17
CA LEU A 52 -0.12 5.98 -7.89
C LEU A 52 0.79 5.83 -9.10
N SER A 53 0.55 4.85 -9.97
CA SER A 53 1.35 4.66 -11.20
C SER A 53 1.31 5.87 -12.15
N LYS A 54 0.33 6.76 -12.00
CA LYS A 54 0.17 7.97 -12.82
C LYS A 54 0.94 9.17 -12.30
N THR A 55 1.28 9.18 -11.00
CA THR A 55 1.82 10.34 -10.30
C THR A 55 3.20 10.07 -9.70
N ILE A 56 3.49 8.82 -9.35
CA ILE A 56 4.74 8.39 -8.77
C ILE A 56 5.73 8.00 -9.86
N THR A 57 6.93 8.54 -9.74
CA THR A 57 8.12 8.13 -10.51
C THR A 57 9.17 7.57 -9.56
N CYS A 58 10.21 6.92 -10.09
CA CYS A 58 11.27 6.34 -9.28
C CYS A 58 12.64 6.72 -9.84
N ASP A 59 13.62 6.88 -8.96
CA ASP A 59 15.04 6.97 -9.35
C ASP A 59 15.78 5.63 -9.12
N SER A 60 17.09 5.59 -9.30
CA SER A 60 17.90 4.38 -9.14
C SER A 60 18.36 4.09 -7.71
N ARG A 61 18.19 5.02 -6.77
CA ARG A 61 18.56 4.86 -5.36
C ARG A 61 17.54 3.96 -4.69
N ARG A 62 17.98 3.20 -3.69
CA ARG A 62 17.12 2.32 -2.90
C ARG A 62 16.87 2.94 -1.54
N THR A 63 15.69 2.71 -0.98
CA THR A 63 15.28 3.27 0.32
C THR A 63 15.07 2.17 1.34
N ILE A 64 14.04 1.33 1.16
CA ILE A 64 13.76 0.18 2.00
C ILE A 64 13.90 -1.08 1.15
N GLY A 65 14.80 -1.99 1.54
CA GLY A 65 15.05 -3.21 0.78
C GLY A 65 15.50 -2.92 -0.67
N ASN A 66 14.82 -3.50 -1.65
CA ASN A 66 15.08 -3.20 -3.07
C ASN A 66 14.15 -2.13 -3.66
N VAL A 67 13.30 -1.52 -2.84
CA VAL A 67 12.35 -0.49 -3.31
C VAL A 67 13.12 0.77 -3.72
N PRO A 68 12.93 1.25 -4.97
CA PRO A 68 13.48 2.51 -5.44
C PRO A 68 13.01 3.69 -4.60
N ASP A 69 13.79 4.76 -4.61
CA ASP A 69 13.30 6.04 -4.10
C ASP A 69 12.18 6.54 -5.00
N VAL A 70 10.99 6.69 -4.43
CA VAL A 70 9.78 7.15 -5.11
C VAL A 70 9.66 8.66 -5.01
N HIS A 71 9.12 9.29 -6.05
CA HIS A 71 9.05 10.74 -6.18
C HIS A 71 7.69 11.21 -6.71
N THR A 72 7.20 12.31 -6.15
CA THR A 72 6.21 13.19 -6.80
C THR A 72 6.94 14.37 -7.46
N SER A 73 6.23 15.31 -8.06
CA SER A 73 6.80 16.46 -8.80
C SER A 73 7.70 17.40 -7.98
N GLY A 74 7.82 17.22 -6.66
CA GLY A 74 8.71 18.04 -5.82
C GLY A 74 9.20 17.38 -4.52
N LEU A 75 8.87 16.10 -4.28
CA LEU A 75 9.19 15.41 -3.03
C LEU A 75 9.66 13.98 -3.33
N SER A 76 10.75 13.57 -2.69
CA SER A 76 11.24 12.19 -2.70
C SER A 76 10.95 11.52 -1.37
N PHE A 77 10.74 10.21 -1.36
CA PHE A 77 10.58 9.44 -0.13
C PHE A 77 11.82 9.54 0.76
N SER A 78 13.02 9.46 0.17
CA SER A 78 14.29 9.61 0.89
C SER A 78 14.43 10.93 1.66
N ASN A 79 13.75 12.01 1.26
CA ASN A 79 13.79 13.30 1.94
C ASN A 79 12.86 13.38 3.16
N ILE A 80 11.88 12.47 3.24
CA ILE A 80 10.84 12.46 4.28
C ILE A 80 10.82 11.14 5.05
N PHE A 81 11.90 10.36 4.96
CA PHE A 81 12.03 9.04 5.58
C PHE A 81 13.11 9.03 6.65
N PHE A 82 12.92 8.15 7.64
CA PHE A 82 13.61 8.18 8.91
C PHE A 82 14.67 7.10 9.09
N THR A 83 15.15 6.45 8.03
CA THR A 83 16.16 5.36 8.15
C THR A 83 17.40 5.72 8.98
N PHE A 84 17.68 7.01 9.15
CA PHE A 84 18.79 7.53 9.97
C PHE A 84 18.34 8.22 11.26
N SER A 85 17.04 8.27 11.55
CA SER A 85 16.53 8.88 12.78
C SER A 85 16.73 7.95 13.97
N PRO A 86 17.18 8.46 15.13
CA PRO A 86 17.19 7.69 16.38
C PRO A 86 15.78 7.52 16.99
N THR A 87 14.75 8.10 16.38
CA THR A 87 13.36 8.01 16.85
C THR A 87 12.68 6.74 16.36
N THR A 88 11.66 6.32 17.09
CA THR A 88 10.79 5.22 16.68
C THR A 88 9.83 5.66 15.55
N PRO A 89 9.24 4.74 14.77
CA PRO A 89 8.38 5.09 13.65
C PRO A 89 7.22 6.02 14.01
N LEU A 90 6.51 5.76 15.12
CA LEU A 90 5.40 6.62 15.54
C LEU A 90 5.88 8.00 16.01
N GLN A 91 6.97 8.04 16.80
CA GLN A 91 7.56 9.31 17.24
C GLN A 91 7.98 10.18 16.04
N PHE A 92 8.66 9.57 15.06
CA PHE A 92 9.02 10.26 13.82
C PHE A 92 7.79 10.84 13.12
N ALA A 93 6.71 10.05 13.01
CA ALA A 93 5.51 10.49 12.33
C ALA A 93 4.85 11.70 13.03
N ILE A 94 4.79 11.68 14.37
CA ILE A 94 4.29 12.79 15.18
C ILE A 94 5.13 14.06 14.95
N ASP A 95 6.46 13.93 15.06
CA ASP A 95 7.38 15.06 14.96
C ASP A 95 7.41 15.66 13.55
N SER A 96 7.20 14.84 12.52
CA SER A 96 7.39 15.24 11.11
C SER A 96 6.11 15.64 10.40
N PHE A 97 4.96 15.08 10.79
CA PHE A 97 3.72 15.19 10.01
C PHE A 97 2.54 15.79 10.77
N THR A 98 2.81 16.58 11.81
CA THR A 98 1.78 17.38 12.49
C THR A 98 1.28 18.51 11.55
N PRO A 99 -0.02 18.55 11.22
CA PRO A 99 -0.57 19.62 10.39
C PRO A 99 -0.41 21.01 11.01
N PRO A 100 -0.19 22.07 10.22
CA PRO A 100 -0.22 23.43 10.72
C PRO A 100 -1.61 23.80 11.26
N ASP A 101 -1.65 24.80 12.14
CA ASP A 101 -2.91 25.29 12.72
C ASP A 101 -3.88 25.76 11.64
N THR A 102 -3.34 26.46 10.63
CA THR A 102 -4.09 26.92 9.46
C THR A 102 -4.04 25.86 8.37
N ILE A 103 -5.20 25.30 8.06
CA ILE A 103 -5.38 24.28 7.02
C ILE A 103 -5.95 24.89 5.74
N SER A 104 -5.54 24.34 4.60
CA SER A 104 -6.00 24.76 3.27
C SER A 104 -6.03 23.56 2.31
N LEU A 105 -6.52 23.77 1.09
CA LEU A 105 -6.42 22.77 0.02
C LEU A 105 -4.96 22.44 -0.33
N ASP A 106 -4.04 23.41 -0.24
CA ASP A 106 -2.61 23.18 -0.48
C ASP A 106 -2.00 22.32 0.63
N THR A 107 -2.44 22.52 1.88
CA THR A 107 -2.11 21.64 3.00
C THR A 107 -2.59 20.22 2.69
N LEU A 108 -3.84 20.05 2.25
CA LEU A 108 -4.35 18.73 1.88
C LEU A 108 -3.51 18.10 0.75
N GLY A 109 -3.18 18.86 -0.29
CA GLY A 109 -2.35 18.38 -1.41
C GLY A 109 -0.95 17.95 -0.98
N THR A 110 -0.35 18.65 -0.02
CA THR A 110 0.97 18.30 0.53
C THR A 110 0.90 16.99 1.35
N TRP A 111 -0.09 16.85 2.23
CA TRP A 111 -0.25 15.63 3.04
C TRP A 111 -0.62 14.41 2.17
N GLN A 112 -1.39 14.63 1.10
CA GLN A 112 -1.71 13.59 0.14
C GLN A 112 -0.44 13.08 -0.57
N GLN A 113 0.49 13.96 -0.94
CA GLN A 113 1.78 13.58 -1.51
C GLN A 113 2.65 12.78 -0.54
N TYR A 114 2.73 13.18 0.73
CA TYR A 114 3.42 12.38 1.74
C TYR A 114 2.82 10.98 1.84
N LEU A 115 1.49 10.91 1.91
CA LEU A 115 0.78 9.64 1.95
C LEU A 115 1.01 8.79 0.68
N ASP A 116 1.04 9.41 -0.50
CA ASP A 116 1.33 8.73 -1.78
C ASP A 116 2.70 8.06 -1.75
N LEU A 117 3.73 8.78 -1.30
CA LEU A 117 5.12 8.30 -1.23
C LEU A 117 5.26 7.12 -0.25
N PHE A 118 4.67 7.23 0.94
CA PHE A 118 4.67 6.14 1.92
C PHE A 118 3.86 4.93 1.44
N THR A 119 2.73 5.16 0.75
CA THR A 119 1.90 4.07 0.21
C THR A 119 2.59 3.34 -0.93
N ALA A 120 3.21 4.07 -1.86
CA ALA A 120 3.99 3.48 -2.96
C ALA A 120 5.15 2.64 -2.41
N THR A 121 5.86 3.15 -1.39
CA THR A 121 6.95 2.43 -0.75
C THR A 121 6.44 1.18 -0.02
N GLU A 122 5.34 1.25 0.73
CA GLU A 122 4.74 0.06 1.38
C GLU A 122 4.37 -1.01 0.34
N ILE A 123 3.75 -0.62 -0.77
CA ILE A 123 3.41 -1.55 -1.86
C ILE A 123 4.69 -2.22 -2.40
N GLY A 124 5.77 -1.46 -2.57
CA GLY A 124 7.06 -1.99 -3.00
C GLY A 124 7.63 -3.01 -2.01
N VAL A 125 7.65 -2.67 -0.72
CA VAL A 125 8.15 -3.57 0.33
C VAL A 125 7.29 -4.84 0.39
N ARG A 126 5.96 -4.71 0.28
CA ARG A 126 5.04 -5.85 0.19
C ARG A 126 5.34 -6.73 -1.01
N SER A 127 5.66 -6.14 -2.17
CA SER A 127 5.93 -6.90 -3.39
C SER A 127 7.17 -7.78 -3.29
N GLU A 128 8.07 -7.53 -2.35
CA GLU A 128 9.25 -8.36 -2.07
C GLU A 128 9.17 -9.12 -0.73
N ASP A 129 7.99 -9.24 -0.12
CA ASP A 129 7.78 -9.84 1.21
C ASP A 129 8.68 -9.25 2.31
N GLY A 130 8.97 -7.94 2.24
CA GLY A 130 9.80 -7.23 3.20
C GLY A 130 9.09 -6.88 4.52
N ASN A 131 9.87 -6.40 5.50
CA ASN A 131 9.35 -5.94 6.79
C ASN A 131 8.63 -4.59 6.65
N LEU A 132 7.39 -4.50 7.15
CA LEU A 132 6.51 -3.35 6.96
C LEU A 132 6.39 -2.45 8.19
N ASP A 133 6.86 -2.88 9.35
CA ASP A 133 6.53 -2.30 10.66
C ASP A 133 6.82 -0.79 10.71
N THR A 134 7.89 -0.40 10.04
CA THR A 134 8.36 0.99 9.96
C THR A 134 7.53 1.83 9.01
N VAL A 135 7.37 1.40 7.75
CA VAL A 135 6.68 2.19 6.71
C VAL A 135 5.18 2.25 6.95
N MET A 136 4.60 1.18 7.48
CA MET A 136 3.17 1.05 7.67
C MET A 136 2.65 1.92 8.83
N VAL A 137 3.40 2.02 9.94
CA VAL A 137 3.05 2.92 11.06
C VAL A 137 2.98 4.37 10.58
N VAL A 138 3.98 4.82 9.82
CA VAL A 138 4.01 6.20 9.32
C VAL A 138 2.91 6.45 8.28
N ARG A 139 2.66 5.50 7.36
CA ARG A 139 1.53 5.59 6.42
C ARG A 139 0.20 5.73 7.17
N LEU A 140 -0.05 4.88 8.16
CA LEU A 140 -1.30 4.90 8.93
C LEU A 140 -1.49 6.22 9.66
N PHE A 141 -0.41 6.77 10.24
CA PHE A 141 -0.44 8.10 10.82
C PHE A 141 -0.81 9.17 9.77
N LEU A 142 -0.18 9.15 8.59
CA LEU A 142 -0.49 10.07 7.50
C LEU A 142 -1.93 9.95 7.00
N ASP A 143 -2.47 8.73 6.90
CA ASP A 143 -3.88 8.48 6.56
C ASP A 143 -4.82 9.18 7.54
N ILE A 144 -4.53 9.06 8.85
CA ILE A 144 -5.30 9.75 9.91
C ILE A 144 -5.22 11.27 9.74
N GLN A 145 -4.02 11.83 9.49
CA GLN A 145 -3.86 13.27 9.30
C GLN A 145 -4.60 13.77 8.06
N VAL A 146 -4.52 13.06 6.94
CA VAL A 146 -5.27 13.38 5.71
C VAL A 146 -6.77 13.36 6.00
N ALA A 147 -7.27 12.35 6.72
CA ALA A 147 -8.68 12.27 7.08
C ALA A 147 -9.13 13.43 7.99
N ARG A 148 -8.31 13.81 8.99
CA ARG A 148 -8.56 14.97 9.87
C ARG A 148 -8.59 16.28 9.08
N ILE A 149 -7.64 16.49 8.16
CA ILE A 149 -7.58 17.69 7.31
C ILE A 149 -8.84 17.78 6.43
N LYS A 150 -9.22 16.68 5.75
CA LYS A 150 -10.44 16.64 4.92
C LYS A 150 -11.68 17.01 5.74
N ARG A 151 -11.84 16.41 6.94
CA ARG A 151 -12.94 16.72 7.86
C ARG A 151 -12.99 18.20 8.22
N ARG A 152 -11.86 18.81 8.59
CA ARG A 152 -11.81 20.24 8.95
C ARG A 152 -12.05 21.17 7.75
N LEU A 153 -11.80 20.71 6.51
CA LEU A 153 -12.14 21.45 5.28
C LEU A 153 -13.60 21.25 4.83
N GLY A 154 -14.41 20.51 5.58
CA GLY A 154 -15.79 20.19 5.20
C GLY A 154 -15.89 19.19 4.04
N HIS A 155 -14.81 18.46 3.74
CA HIS A 155 -14.82 17.33 2.83
C HIS A 155 -15.09 16.06 3.64
N GLU A 156 -16.34 15.64 3.73
CA GLU A 156 -16.70 14.35 4.34
C GLU A 156 -16.42 13.20 3.34
N GLY A 157 -15.58 12.24 3.75
CA GLY A 157 -15.02 11.15 2.90
C GLY A 157 -13.80 11.59 2.08
N ASP A 158 -12.77 10.80 1.75
CA ASP A 158 -12.40 9.38 1.91
C ASP A 158 -10.87 9.30 2.21
N PRO A 159 -10.40 8.57 3.25
CA PRO A 159 -9.02 8.05 3.31
C PRO A 159 -8.84 6.82 2.41
N ARG A 160 -8.79 7.03 1.10
CA ARG A 160 -8.56 6.06 -0.01
C ARG A 160 -9.40 4.75 -0.03
N LYS A 161 -10.29 4.49 0.95
CA LYS A 161 -10.96 3.19 1.19
C LYS A 161 -12.35 3.28 1.86
N GLY A 162 -12.91 4.46 2.06
CA GLY A 162 -14.18 4.68 2.78
C GLY A 162 -14.09 4.38 4.28
N ARG A 163 -12.88 4.37 4.84
CA ARG A 163 -12.66 4.01 6.25
C ARG A 163 -12.89 5.20 7.18
N SER A 164 -13.41 4.93 8.36
CA SER A 164 -13.54 5.95 9.39
C SER A 164 -12.19 6.28 10.03
N ILE A 165 -12.08 7.45 10.67
CA ILE A 165 -10.85 7.81 11.40
C ILE A 165 -10.60 6.82 12.54
N GLU A 166 -11.66 6.33 13.16
CA GLU A 166 -11.63 5.37 14.26
C GLU A 166 -11.11 4.01 13.79
N GLU A 167 -11.49 3.55 12.59
CA GLU A 167 -10.92 2.34 11.98
C GLU A 167 -9.42 2.48 11.70
N LEU A 168 -8.99 3.64 11.19
CA LEU A 168 -7.57 3.92 10.94
C LEU A 168 -6.76 3.96 12.25
N ILE A 169 -7.31 4.58 13.29
CA ILE A 169 -6.72 4.62 14.62
C ILE A 169 -6.61 3.21 15.19
N GLY A 170 -7.64 2.37 15.03
CA GLY A 170 -7.62 0.97 15.43
C GLY A 170 -6.51 0.19 14.74
N GLU A 171 -6.36 0.34 13.42
CA GLU A 171 -5.28 -0.31 12.65
C GLU A 171 -3.89 0.18 13.08
N LEU A 172 -3.71 1.50 13.28
CA LEU A 172 -2.46 2.06 13.79
C LEU A 172 -2.12 1.49 15.18
N ALA A 173 -3.12 1.39 16.06
CA ALA A 173 -2.93 0.85 17.40
C ALA A 173 -2.48 -0.60 17.36
N ASP A 174 -3.19 -1.42 16.57
CA ASP A 174 -2.86 -2.81 16.31
C ASP A 174 -1.42 -2.99 15.81
N GLU A 175 -0.99 -2.14 14.88
CA GLU A 175 0.36 -2.22 14.31
C GLU A 175 1.43 -1.83 15.32
N VAL A 176 1.24 -0.71 16.03
CA VAL A 176 2.15 -0.27 17.08
C VAL A 176 2.26 -1.29 18.21
N LEU A 177 1.16 -1.96 18.57
CA LEU A 177 1.15 -3.02 19.58
C LEU A 177 1.90 -4.28 19.14
N ARG A 178 1.88 -4.62 17.85
CA ARG A 178 2.66 -5.73 17.26
C ARG A 178 4.14 -5.40 17.07
N SER A 179 4.48 -4.11 16.94
CA SER A 179 5.85 -3.66 16.73
C SER A 179 6.78 -3.97 17.91
N THR A 180 8.08 -4.09 17.62
CA THR A 180 9.13 -4.23 18.64
C THR A 180 9.42 -2.92 19.40
N TYR A 181 8.87 -1.78 18.96
CA TYR A 181 9.14 -0.46 19.50
C TYR A 181 8.32 -0.17 20.76
N VAL A 182 8.86 -0.53 21.93
CA VAL A 182 8.19 -0.33 23.24
C VAL A 182 7.79 1.14 23.48
N ARG A 183 8.59 2.10 22.98
CA ARG A 183 8.29 3.53 23.11
C ARG A 183 7.03 3.94 22.34
N ASP A 184 6.80 3.38 21.15
CA ASP A 184 5.60 3.67 20.36
C ASP A 184 4.33 3.23 21.08
N ARG A 185 4.37 2.08 21.78
CA ARG A 185 3.22 1.63 22.58
C ARG A 185 2.85 2.59 23.71
N ARG A 186 3.82 3.34 24.24
CA ARG A 186 3.57 4.38 25.25
C ARG A 186 2.95 5.62 24.60
N LEU A 187 3.57 6.09 23.52
CA LEU A 187 3.10 7.27 22.77
C LEU A 187 1.67 7.07 22.24
N LEU A 188 1.37 5.89 21.70
CA LEU A 188 0.03 5.53 21.24
C LEU A 188 -1.00 5.67 22.36
N LYS A 189 -0.70 5.18 23.56
CA LYS A 189 -1.61 5.30 24.71
C LYS A 189 -1.83 6.75 25.10
N GLU A 190 -0.78 7.57 25.09
CA GLU A 190 -0.89 9.00 25.37
C GLU A 190 -1.78 9.72 24.35
N ILE A 191 -1.60 9.43 23.05
CA ILE A 191 -2.41 10.04 21.97
C ILE A 191 -3.87 9.59 22.05
N LEU A 192 -4.13 8.29 22.20
CA LEU A 192 -5.49 7.75 22.31
C LEU A 192 -6.25 8.27 23.53
N LEU A 193 -5.54 8.55 24.63
CA LEU A 193 -6.14 9.13 25.84
C LEU A 193 -6.47 10.62 25.68
N LEU A 194 -5.76 11.33 24.79
CA LEU A 194 -5.98 12.76 24.51
C LEU A 194 -7.05 13.00 23.44
N ASP A 195 -7.26 12.07 22.50
CA ASP A 195 -8.23 12.17 21.40
C ASP A 195 -9.70 11.90 21.82
N ASN A 196 -9.99 11.71 23.12
CA ASN A 196 -11.36 11.71 23.67
C ASN A 196 -11.93 13.14 23.89
N LEU A 197 -11.49 14.11 23.08
CA LEU A 197 -11.97 15.51 23.05
C LEU A 197 -12.49 15.88 21.66
#